data_AF-A0A349PRK8-F1
#
_entry.id   AF-A0A349PRK8-F1
#
_cell.length_a   1.000
_cell.length_b   1.000
_cell.length_c   1.000
_cell.angle_alpha   90.00
_cell.angle_beta   90.00
_cell.angle_gamma   90.00
#
_symmetry.space_group_name_H-M   'P 1'
#
loop_
_entity.id
_entity.type
_entity.pdbx_description
1 polymer ?
#
loop_
_entity_poly.entity_id
_entity_poly.type
_entity_poly.pdbx_seq_one_letter_code
_entity_poly.pdbx_strand_id
1 'polypeptide(L)' 'MGKYLIDNNVISNYFSELFSEKTMNFISKIIDETPNISVITEIEALSWINPDKEKEGFLKEFVSDSNILMLNPEIVT' A
#
# COMPACT_ATOMS: atom_id res chain seq x y z
N MET A 1 13.55 -0.60 -6.41
CA MET A 1 13.18 -0.84 -5.01
C MET A 1 12.78 0.49 -4.42
N GLY A 2 11.56 0.59 -3.90
CA GLY A 2 11.02 1.82 -3.36
C GLY A 2 11.82 2.35 -2.17
N LYS A 3 11.78 3.66 -1.93
CA LYS A 3 12.46 4.30 -0.79
C LYS A 3 11.65 4.31 0.51
N TYR A 4 10.33 4.20 0.41
CA TYR A 4 9.42 4.40 1.53
C TYR A 4 8.78 3.08 1.96
N LEU A 5 8.40 3.01 3.24
CA LEU A 5 7.48 2.02 3.78
C LEU A 5 6.07 2.64 3.77
N ILE A 6 5.14 2.03 3.04
CA ILE A 6 3.81 2.58 2.84
C ILE A 6 2.85 1.98 3.87
N ASP A 7 2.10 2.85 4.56
CA ASP A 7 1.04 2.47 5.49
C ASP A 7 -0.29 2.22 4.76
N ASN A 8 -1.15 1.39 5.32
CA ASN A 8 -2.46 1.05 4.76
C ASN A 8 -3.34 2.30 4.54
N ASN A 9 -3.27 3.30 5.42
CA ASN A 9 -4.02 4.55 5.24
C ASN A 9 -3.59 5.34 4.00
N VAL A 10 -2.33 5.24 3.60
CA VAL A 10 -1.86 5.89 2.36
C VAL A 10 -2.45 5.18 1.16
N ILE A 11 -2.47 3.84 1.18
CA ILE A 11 -3.03 3.01 0.12
C ILE A 11 -4.53 3.31 -0.03
N SER A 12 -5.30 3.22 1.06
CA SER A 12 -6.76 3.40 1.02
C SER A 12 -7.18 4.81 0.61
N ASN A 13 -6.48 5.83 1.10
CA ASN A 13 -6.75 7.22 0.72
C ASN A 13 -6.36 7.52 -0.73
N TYR A 14 -5.28 6.92 -1.24
CA TYR A 14 -4.87 7.07 -2.65
C TYR A 14 -5.92 6.47 -3.59
N PHE A 15 -6.36 5.22 -3.35
CA PHE A 15 -7.40 4.57 -4.16
C PHE A 15 -8.79 5.21 -4.02
N SER A 16 -9.01 5.96 -2.94
CA SER A 16 -10.24 6.73 -2.74
C SER A 16 -10.14 8.17 -3.26
N GLU A 17 -9.01 8.55 -3.87
CA GLU A 17 -8.73 9.90 -4.38
C GLU A 17 -8.93 11.01 -3.33
N LEU A 18 -8.64 10.71 -2.06
CA LEU A 18 -8.90 11.61 -0.93
C LEU A 18 -7.78 12.62 -0.67
N PHE A 19 -6.66 12.53 -1.39
CA PHE A 19 -5.55 13.45 -1.24
C PHE A 19 -5.63 14.64 -2.21
N SER A 20 -4.95 15.73 -1.88
CA SER A 20 -4.77 16.85 -2.83
C SER A 20 -4.05 16.39 -4.09
N GLU A 21 -4.28 17.05 -5.22
CA GLU A 21 -3.65 16.73 -6.52
C GLU A 21 -2.11 16.64 -6.42
N LYS A 22 -1.49 17.58 -5.70
CA LYS A 22 -0.04 17.56 -5.45
C LYS A 22 0.41 16.29 -4.73
N THR A 23 -0.37 15.85 -3.74
CA THR A 23 -0.08 14.63 -2.97
C THR A 23 -0.34 13.38 -3.80
N MET A 24 -1.42 13.34 -4.59
CA MET A 24 -1.69 12.26 -5.54
C MET A 24 -0.53 12.07 -6.52
N ASN A 25 -0.05 13.16 -7.14
CA ASN A 25 1.10 13.15 -8.05
C ASN A 25 2.43 12.75 -7.40
N PHE A 26 2.55 12.90 -6.08
CA PHE A 26 3.71 12.46 -5.34
C PHE A 26 3.62 10.96 -5.02
N ILE A 27 2.47 10.51 -4.54
CA ILE A 27 2.23 9.10 -4.19
C ILE A 27 2.26 8.23 -5.45
N SER A 28 1.72 8.69 -6.58
CA SER A 28 1.75 7.93 -7.84
C SER A 28 3.18 7.54 -8.23
N LYS A 29 4.13 8.48 -8.12
CA LYS A 29 5.55 8.22 -8.39
C LYS A 29 6.18 7.20 -7.43
N ILE A 30 5.69 7.11 -6.19
CA ILE A 30 6.15 6.14 -5.21
C ILE A 30 5.56 4.75 -5.53
N ILE A 31 4.30 4.70 -5.96
CA ILE A 31 3.60 3.47 -6.34
C ILE A 31 4.11 2.92 -7.68
N ASP A 32 4.56 3.79 -8.59
CA ASP A 32 5.18 3.40 -9.87
C ASP A 32 6.57 2.74 -9.70
N GLU A 33 7.19 2.89 -8.52
CA GLU A 33 8.34 2.07 -8.11
C GLU A 33 7.86 0.75 -7.51
N THR A 34 8.74 -0.24 -7.28
CA THR A 34 8.38 -1.42 -6.46
C THR A 34 8.13 -0.99 -5.01
N PRO A 35 6.89 -0.96 -4.50
CA PRO A 35 6.60 -0.41 -3.19
C PRO A 35 7.18 -1.29 -2.09
N ASN A 36 7.46 -0.74 -0.90
CA ASN A 36 7.68 -1.57 0.28
C ASN A 36 6.49 -1.43 1.23
N ILE A 37 5.98 -2.56 1.70
CA ILE A 37 4.96 -2.62 2.74
C ILE A 37 5.39 -3.59 3.83
N SER A 38 4.83 -3.43 5.02
CA SER A 38 5.02 -4.42 6.08
C SER A 38 4.06 -5.60 5.90
N VAL A 39 4.38 -6.75 6.47
CA VAL A 39 3.42 -7.87 6.56
C VAL A 39 2.12 -7.48 7.30
N ILE A 40 2.18 -6.50 8.20
CA ILE A 40 0.97 -5.97 8.87
C ILE A 40 0.07 -5.24 7.85
N THR A 41 0.68 -4.39 7.02
CA THR A 41 -0.01 -3.67 5.95
C THR A 41 -0.61 -4.62 4.91
N GLU A 42 0.10 -5.69 4.56
CA GLU A 42 -0.42 -6.76 3.70
C GLU A 42 -1.69 -7.40 4.31
N ILE A 43 -1.64 -7.79 5.58
CA ILE A 43 -2.78 -8.39 6.29
C ILE A 43 -3.98 -7.45 6.27
N GLU A 44 -3.80 -6.16 6.58
CA GLU A 44 -4.88 -5.18 6.60
C GLU A 44 -5.47 -4.94 5.21
N ALA A 45 -4.62 -4.77 4.19
CA ALA A 45 -5.04 -4.53 2.82
C ALA A 45 -5.84 -5.71 2.25
N LEU A 46 -5.38 -6.95 2.47
CA LEU A 46 -6.05 -8.16 1.98
C LEU A 46 -7.29 -8.55 2.78
N SER A 47 -7.41 -8.09 4.03
CA SER A 47 -8.61 -8.29 4.86
C SER A 47 -9.75 -7.33 4.51
N TRP A 48 -9.49 -6.33 3.68
CA TRP A 48 -10.50 -5.37 3.27
C TRP A 48 -11.50 -5.98 2.29
N ILE A 49 -12.78 -5.91 2.67
CA ILE A 49 -13.91 -6.37 1.86
C ILE A 49 -14.66 -5.12 1.39
N ASN A 50 -14.72 -4.92 0.08
CA ASN A 50 -15.42 -3.79 -0.53
C ASN A 50 -16.59 -4.31 -1.41
N PRO A 51 -17.76 -3.64 -1.41
CA PRO A 51 -18.79 -3.88 -2.41
C PRO A 51 -18.28 -3.78 -3.86
N ASP A 52 -17.30 -2.91 -4.09
CA ASP A 52 -16.60 -2.72 -5.35
C ASP A 52 -15.43 -3.70 -5.49
N LYS A 53 -15.64 -4.73 -6.33
CA LYS A 53 -14.66 -5.79 -6.57
C LYS A 53 -13.47 -5.37 -7.42
N GLU A 54 -13.59 -4.29 -8.19
CA GLU A 54 -12.44 -3.77 -8.94
C GLU A 54 -11.41 -3.19 -7.98
N LYS A 55 -11.86 -2.47 -6.94
CA LYS A 55 -10.98 -1.95 -5.88
C LYS A 55 -10.28 -3.05 -5.09
N GLU A 56 -10.95 -4.18 -4.84
CA GLU A 56 -10.29 -5.36 -4.25
C GLU A 56 -9.21 -5.95 -5.19
N GLY A 57 -9.46 -5.93 -6.50
CA GLY A 57 -8.49 -6.36 -7.52
C GLY A 57 -7.23 -5.52 -7.49
N PHE A 58 -7.37 -4.18 -7.53
CA PHE A 58 -6.24 -3.25 -7.49
C PHE A 58 -5.39 -3.41 -6.23
N LEU A 59 -6.01 -3.63 -5.06
CA LEU A 59 -5.25 -3.88 -3.83
C LEU A 59 -4.44 -5.17 -3.88
N LYS A 60 -5.01 -6.24 -4.45
CA LYS A 60 -4.29 -7.51 -4.61
C LYS A 60 -3.11 -7.37 -5.57
N GLU A 61 -3.28 -6.64 -6.66
CA GLU A 61 -2.20 -6.33 -7.60
C GLU A 61 -1.13 -5.48 -6.92
N PHE A 62 -1.51 -4.41 -6.22
CA PHE A 62 -0.59 -3.57 -5.46
C PHE A 62 0.24 -4.37 -4.44
N VAL A 63 -0.41 -5.26 -3.68
CA VAL A 63 0.28 -6.14 -2.71
C VAL A 63 1.21 -7.12 -3.43
N SER A 64 0.77 -7.71 -4.55
CA SER A 64 1.58 -8.63 -5.37
C SER A 64 2.83 -7.97 -5.93
N ASP A 65 2.76 -6.70 -6.29
CA ASP A 65 3.88 -5.94 -6.86
C ASP A 65 4.77 -5.30 -5.78
N SER A 66 4.41 -5.47 -4.51
CA SER A 66 5.15 -4.92 -3.37
C SER A 66 6.23 -5.86 -2.83
N ASN A 67 7.31 -5.27 -2.34
CA ASN A 67 8.27 -5.94 -1.48
C ASN A 67 7.73 -5.98 -0.04
N ILE A 68 7.46 -7.20 0.45
CA ILE A 68 6.91 -7.42 1.80
C ILE A 68 8.04 -7.52 2.82
N LEU A 69 8.04 -6.61 3.79
CA LEU A 69 8.95 -6.62 4.93
C LEU A 69 8.32 -7.41 6.08
N MET A 70 8.92 -8.56 6.39
CA MET A 70 8.52 -9.40 7.52
C MET A 70 8.90 -8.74 8.84
N LEU A 71 8.11 -9.03 9.89
CA LEU A 71 8.49 -8.66 11.25
C LEU A 71 9.73 -9.45 11.68
N ASN A 72 10.69 -8.74 12.27
CA ASN A 72 11.81 -9.36 12.95
C ASN A 72 11.99 -8.69 14.34
N PRO A 73 12.67 -9.36 15.28
CA PRO A 73 12.90 -8.80 16.61
C PRO A 73 13.74 -7.50 16.62
N GLU A 74 14.50 -7.19 15.57
CA GLU A 74 15.29 -5.96 15.48
C GLU A 74 14.41 -4.73 15.13
N ILE A 75 13.24 -4.96 14.53
CA ILE A 75 12.25 -3.95 14.18
C ILE A 75 11.23 -3.75 15.31
N VAL A 76 10.95 -4.81 16.07
CA VAL A 76 9.96 -4.82 17.18
C VAL A 76 10.70 -4.82 18.52
N THR A 77 11.30 -3.69 18.88
CA THR A 77 11.94 -3.46 20.19
C THR A 77 11.25 -2.39 21.00
#